data_AF-A0A3E2TNN4-F1
#
_entry.id   AF-A0A3E2TNN4-F1
#
_cell.length_a   1.000
_cell.length_b   1.000
_cell.length_c   1.000
_cell.angle_alpha   90.00
_cell.angle_beta   90.00
_cell.angle_gamma   90.00
#
_symmetry.space_group_name_H-M   'P 1'
#
loop_
_entity.id
_entity.type
_entity.pdbx_description
1 polymer ?
#
loop_
_entity_poly.entity_id
_entity_poly.type
_entity_poly.pdbx_seq_one_letter_code
_entity_poly.pdbx_strand_id
1 'polypeptide(L)'
;MGICKADDGCDYVENDSAFRKFMSQIFNDTFMKKYTRFDDWSGFQYSSAVFVNWKAECLVIPRYTFGNFVRESTDFDSWEQMLHKGVEELHYIQESSI
;
A
#
# COMPACT_ATOMS: atom_id res chain seq x y z
N MET A 1 15.13 -12.08 -5.39
CA MET A 1 13.82 -11.44 -5.58
C MET A 1 13.11 -12.15 -6.73
N GLY A 2 12.43 -13.25 -6.43
CA GLY A 2 11.77 -14.09 -7.43
C GLY A 2 10.27 -13.83 -7.38
N ILE A 3 9.73 -13.18 -8.40
CA ILE A 3 8.28 -13.05 -8.55
C ILE A 3 7.75 -14.42 -8.97
N CYS A 4 7.10 -15.12 -8.04
CA CYS A 4 6.34 -16.34 -8.32
C CYS A 4 5.07 -15.93 -9.08
N LYS A 5 5.12 -15.80 -10.41
CA LYS A 5 3.89 -15.59 -11.20
C LYS A 5 3.13 -16.91 -11.32
N ALA A 6 2.15 -17.13 -10.45
CA ALA A 6 0.98 -17.91 -10.79
C ALA A 6 0.03 -16.98 -11.56
N ASP A 7 -0.61 -17.46 -12.64
CA ASP A 7 -1.62 -16.71 -13.39
C ASP A 7 -2.99 -16.74 -12.68
N ASP A 8 -2.98 -16.57 -11.36
CA ASP A 8 -4.16 -16.63 -10.49
C ASP A 8 -4.75 -15.24 -10.17
N GLY A 9 -4.25 -14.21 -10.85
CA GLY A 9 -4.68 -12.83 -10.65
C GLY A 9 -4.09 -12.16 -9.41
N CYS A 10 -3.18 -12.80 -8.68
CA CYS A 10 -2.59 -12.26 -7.47
C CYS A 10 -1.14 -11.78 -7.67
N ASP A 11 -0.77 -10.72 -6.95
CA ASP A 11 0.63 -10.34 -6.77
C ASP A 11 1.15 -10.93 -5.45
N TYR A 12 2.35 -11.51 -5.51
CA TYR A 12 3.04 -12.07 -4.37
C TYR A 12 4.20 -11.17 -3.97
N VAL A 13 4.17 -10.67 -2.74
CA VAL A 13 5.15 -9.69 -2.26
C VAL A 13 5.77 -10.18 -0.96
N GLU A 14 7.10 -10.21 -0.91
CA GLU A 14 7.85 -10.48 0.32
C GLU A 14 7.64 -9.33 1.31
N ASN A 15 7.12 -9.65 2.50
CA ASN A 15 6.72 -8.69 3.51
C ASN A 15 7.76 -8.61 4.62
N ASP A 16 9.02 -8.39 4.29
CA ASP A 16 10.10 -8.32 5.27
C ASP A 16 10.02 -7.03 6.13
N SER A 17 10.94 -6.88 7.08
CA SER A 17 10.96 -5.70 7.96
C SER A 17 11.27 -4.40 7.21
N ALA A 18 12.07 -4.45 6.14
CA ALA A 18 12.43 -3.29 5.35
C ALA A 18 11.23 -2.80 4.53
N PHE A 19 10.52 -3.71 3.88
CA PHE A 19 9.29 -3.45 3.15
C PHE A 19 8.22 -2.85 4.07
N ARG A 20 7.95 -3.49 5.21
CA ARG A 20 6.95 -2.96 6.18
C ARG A 20 7.30 -1.56 6.64
N LYS A 21 8.59 -1.31 6.95
CA LYS A 21 9.06 0.02 7.37
C LYS A 21 8.87 1.05 6.24
N PHE A 22 9.24 0.70 5.01
CA PHE A 22 9.06 1.56 3.86
C PHE A 22 7.60 1.92 3.61
N MET A 23 6.70 0.93 3.66
CA MET A 23 5.25 1.14 3.50
C MET A 23 4.71 2.10 4.57
N SER A 24 5.10 1.93 5.83
CA SER A 24 4.73 2.85 6.92
C SER A 24 5.30 4.26 6.76
N GLN A 25 6.41 4.43 6.03
CA GLN A 25 6.99 5.76 5.76
C GLN A 25 6.21 6.49 4.66
N ILE A 26 5.94 5.82 3.54
CA ILE A 26 5.21 6.41 2.41
C ILE A 26 3.72 6.62 2.72
N PHE A 27 3.13 5.77 3.57
CA PHE A 27 1.73 5.84 3.97
C PHE A 27 1.58 6.28 5.44
N ASN A 28 2.29 7.33 5.83
CA ASN A 28 2.12 7.94 7.15
C ASN A 28 0.75 8.64 7.30
N ASP A 29 0.37 8.98 8.53
CA ASP A 29 -0.93 9.58 8.86
C ASP A 29 -1.28 10.82 8.01
N THR A 30 -0.29 11.65 7.66
CA THR A 30 -0.50 12.82 6.81
C THR A 30 -0.91 12.42 5.40
N PHE A 31 -0.24 11.42 4.82
CA PHE A 31 -0.63 10.87 3.52
C PHE A 31 -2.04 10.27 3.57
N MET A 32 -2.31 9.47 4.61
CA MET A 32 -3.58 8.75 4.75
C MET A 32 -4.76 9.71 4.83
N LYS A 33 -4.67 10.74 5.66
CA LYS A 33 -5.72 11.76 5.81
C LYS A 33 -5.90 12.64 4.56
N LYS A 34 -4.84 12.81 3.76
CA LYS A 34 -4.85 13.68 2.58
C LYS A 34 -5.46 13.00 1.36
N TYR A 35 -5.22 11.70 1.18
CA TYR A 35 -5.54 10.98 -0.06
C TYR A 35 -6.44 9.76 0.11
N THR A 36 -6.84 9.45 1.34
CA THR A 36 -7.69 8.29 1.64
C THR A 36 -8.77 8.68 2.64
N ARG A 37 -9.79 7.82 2.77
CA ARG A 37 -10.81 7.97 3.82
C ARG A 37 -10.35 7.52 5.21
N PHE A 38 -9.10 7.12 5.39
CA PHE A 38 -8.56 6.55 6.62
C PHE A 38 -7.67 7.55 7.36
N ASP A 39 -7.67 7.47 8.69
CA ASP A 39 -6.83 8.33 9.53
C ASP A 39 -5.35 7.94 9.53
N ASP A 40 -5.05 6.66 9.32
CA ASP A 40 -3.69 6.10 9.40
C ASP A 40 -3.53 4.80 8.58
N TRP A 41 -2.29 4.34 8.46
CA TRP A 41 -1.94 3.14 7.67
C TRP A 41 -2.59 1.88 8.23
N SER A 42 -2.68 1.76 9.55
CA SER A 42 -3.29 0.60 10.19
C SER A 42 -4.78 0.53 9.85
N GLY A 43 -5.46 1.67 9.83
CA GLY A 43 -6.84 1.81 9.38
C GLY A 43 -7.03 1.25 7.98
N PHE A 44 -6.16 1.59 7.02
CA PHE A 44 -6.20 1.01 5.67
C PHE A 44 -5.92 -0.50 5.67
N GLN A 45 -4.88 -0.96 6.36
CA GLN A 45 -4.50 -2.37 6.40
C GLN A 45 -5.62 -3.25 6.97
N TYR A 46 -6.23 -2.84 8.09
CA TYR A 46 -7.28 -3.61 8.75
C TYR A 46 -8.67 -3.40 8.15
N SER A 47 -8.90 -2.33 7.39
CA SER A 47 -10.14 -2.10 6.63
C SER A 47 -10.14 -2.70 5.23
N SER A 48 -8.98 -3.08 4.69
CA SER A 48 -8.84 -3.88 3.47
C SER A 48 -9.43 -5.27 3.72
N ALA A 49 -10.76 -5.31 3.73
CA ALA A 49 -11.53 -6.37 4.33
C ALA A 49 -11.19 -7.71 3.67
N VAL A 50 -10.49 -8.57 4.42
CA VAL A 50 -10.42 -10.03 4.26
C VAL A 50 -9.47 -10.58 3.18
N PHE A 51 -8.94 -9.80 2.24
CA PHE A 51 -8.13 -10.36 1.13
C PHE A 51 -6.60 -10.19 1.20
N VAL A 52 -6.04 -9.30 2.05
CA VAL A 52 -4.58 -9.22 2.26
C VAL A 52 -4.25 -9.41 3.74
N ASN A 53 -3.50 -10.47 4.06
CA ASN A 53 -2.93 -10.66 5.39
C ASN A 53 -1.63 -9.88 5.53
N TRP A 54 -1.71 -8.60 5.94
CA TRP A 54 -0.56 -7.72 6.13
C TRP A 54 0.46 -8.17 7.18
N LYS A 55 0.14 -9.22 7.96
CA LYS A 55 1.06 -9.84 8.94
C LYS A 55 1.79 -11.07 8.38
N ALA A 56 1.39 -11.58 7.21
CA ALA A 56 2.05 -12.73 6.60
C ALA A 56 3.45 -12.36 6.09
N GLU A 57 4.38 -13.31 6.08
CA GLU A 57 5.72 -13.12 5.50
C GLU A 57 5.68 -12.93 3.98
N CYS A 58 4.68 -13.51 3.32
CA CYS A 58 4.38 -13.31 1.91
C CYS A 58 2.95 -12.78 1.78
N LEU A 59 2.80 -11.57 1.24
CA LEU A 59 1.49 -11.02 0.92
C LEU A 59 0.99 -11.66 -0.36
N VAL A 60 -0.30 -12.00 -0.35
CA VAL A 60 -1.05 -12.35 -1.55
C VAL A 60 -2.03 -11.22 -1.78
N ILE A 61 -1.87 -10.50 -2.89
CA ILE A 61 -2.66 -9.30 -3.20
C ILE A 61 -3.50 -9.60 -4.44
N PRO A 62 -4.82 -9.87 -4.29
CA PRO A 62 -5.68 -10.12 -5.44
C PRO A 62 -5.89 -8.83 -6.24
N ARG A 63 -5.32 -8.73 -7.43
CA ARG A 63 -5.23 -7.46 -8.19
C ARG A 63 -6.59 -6.79 -8.40
N TYR A 64 -7.60 -7.56 -8.79
CA TYR A 64 -8.93 -7.03 -9.07
C TYR A 64 -9.62 -6.49 -7.81
N THR A 65 -9.75 -7.32 -6.77
CA THR A 65 -10.45 -6.95 -5.54
C THR A 65 -9.70 -5.85 -4.78
N PHE A 66 -8.37 -5.95 -4.72
CA PHE A 66 -7.54 -4.95 -4.07
C PHE A 66 -7.57 -3.62 -4.83
N GLY A 67 -7.49 -3.64 -6.16
CA GLY A 67 -7.60 -2.44 -6.98
C GLY A 67 -8.96 -1.74 -6.84
N ASN A 68 -10.06 -2.50 -6.75
CA ASN A 68 -11.39 -1.92 -6.47
C ASN A 68 -11.46 -1.28 -5.09
N PHE A 69 -10.90 -1.94 -4.07
CA PHE A 69 -10.83 -1.34 -2.73
C PHE A 69 -10.05 -0.02 -2.72
N VAL A 70 -8.91 0.05 -3.40
CA VAL A 70 -8.14 1.29 -3.53
C VAL A 70 -9.01 2.38 -4.17
N ARG A 71 -9.67 2.09 -5.29
CA ARG A 71 -10.52 3.07 -5.98
C ARG A 71 -11.72 3.56 -5.16
N GLU A 72 -12.30 2.69 -4.32
CA GLU A 72 -13.46 3.03 -3.50
C GLU A 72 -13.10 3.73 -2.19
N SER A 73 -11.84 3.65 -1.76
CA SER A 73 -11.41 4.12 -0.44
C SER A 73 -10.34 5.21 -0.46
N THR A 74 -9.83 5.55 -1.64
CA THR A 74 -8.77 6.52 -1.87
C THR A 74 -9.05 7.36 -3.10
N ASP A 75 -8.27 8.42 -3.29
CA ASP A 75 -8.35 9.30 -4.46
C ASP A 75 -7.66 8.72 -5.72
N PHE A 76 -7.23 7.45 -5.69
CA PHE A 76 -6.44 6.81 -6.76
C PHE A 76 -7.22 5.76 -7.54
N ASP A 77 -6.96 5.64 -8.85
CA ASP A 77 -7.61 4.65 -9.71
C ASP A 77 -7.01 3.23 -9.60
N SER A 78 -5.79 3.13 -9.05
CA SER A 78 -5.06 1.88 -8.89
C SER A 78 -4.08 1.89 -7.71
N TRP A 79 -3.67 0.70 -7.28
CA TRP A 79 -2.67 0.52 -6.22
C TRP A 79 -1.31 1.12 -6.59
N GLU A 80 -0.89 0.96 -7.85
CA GLU A 80 0.37 1.48 -8.36
C GLU A 80 0.41 3.01 -8.34
N GLN A 81 -0.71 3.67 -8.64
CA GLN A 81 -0.81 5.13 -8.52
C GLN A 81 -0.66 5.58 -7.07
N MET A 82 -1.33 4.91 -6.13
CA MET A 82 -1.21 5.20 -4.70
C MET A 82 0.23 5.01 -4.21
N LEU A 83 0.89 3.92 -4.59
CA LEU A 83 2.30 3.65 -4.27
C LEU A 83 3.23 4.74 -4.81
N HIS A 84 3.11 5.10 -6.09
CA HIS A 84 3.92 6.18 -6.68
C HIS A 84 3.71 7.50 -5.95
N LYS A 85 2.46 7.85 -5.62
CA LYS A 85 2.18 9.08 -4.87
C LYS A 85 2.80 9.07 -3.47
N GLY A 86 2.74 7.94 -2.76
CA GLY A 86 3.39 7.80 -1.46
C GLY A 86 4.90 8.04 -1.53
N VAL A 87 5.55 7.51 -2.57
CA VAL A 87 6.99 7.70 -2.82
C VAL A 87 7.30 9.17 -3.14
N GLU A 88 6.51 9.81 -4.01
CA GLU A 88 6.67 11.23 -4.33
C GLU A 88 6.58 12.13 -3.10
N GLU A 89 5.57 11.93 -2.24
CA GLU A 89 5.38 12.73 -1.01
C GLU A 89 6.53 12.50 -0.02
N LEU A 90 7.04 11.26 0.10
CA LEU A 90 8.19 10.97 0.95
C LEU A 90 9.45 11.72 0.48
N HIS A 91 9.71 11.75 -0.83
CA HIS A 91 10.84 12.51 -1.39
C HIS A 91 10.71 14.01 -1.12
N TYR A 92 9.50 14.57 -1.31
CA TYR A 92 9.24 15.98 -1.03
C TYR A 92 9.47 16.35 0.43
N ILE A 93 9.06 15.49 1.37
CA ILE A 93 9.29 15.69 2.81
C ILE A 93 10.79 15.67 3.15
N GLN A 94 11.55 14.75 2.55
CA GLN A 94 13.00 14.65 2.77
C GLN A 94 13.75 15.87 2.23
N GLU A 95 13.36 16.39 1.06
CA GLU A 95 13.96 17.60 0.48
C GLU A 95 13.58 18.88 1.23
N SER A 96 12.36 18.95 1.77
CA SER A 96 11.87 20.11 2.53
C SER A 96 12.39 20.17 3.98
N SER A 97 13.08 19.13 4.44
CA SER A 97 13.65 19.03 5.78
C SER A 97 15.15 19.36 5.82
N ILE A 98 15.72 19.81 4.69
CA ILE A 98 17.09 20.31 4.52
C ILE A 98 17.03 21.82 4.28
#